data_AF-A0AAW2UIK9-F1
#
_entry.id   AF-A0AAW2UIK9-F1
#
_cell.length_a   1.000
_cell.length_b   1.000
_cell.length_c   1.000
_cell.angle_alpha   90.00
_cell.angle_beta   90.00
_cell.angle_gamma   90.00
#
_symmetry.space_group_name_H-M   'P 1'
#
loop_
_entity.id
_entity.type
_entity.pdbx_description
1 polymer ?
#
loop_
_entity_poly.entity_id
_entity_poly.type
_entity_poly.pdbx_seq_one_letter_code
_entity_poly.pdbx_strand_id
1 'polypeptide(L)'
;MFLTRVFGRTLFAAAKSEASAAAAASSTTWRNPLEEFFEADRNPEDEKPVVYGRSWKASELRLKSWDDLQKLWYVLLKEKNMLMTQRQMLHAQNLRFPNPERLPKVRKSMCRIKHVLTERAMEEADPRRLLVTSTPFFVTQSVIDTSSSMRSTMNVFNLLEEANTDT
;
A
#
# COMPACT_ATOMS: atom_id res chain seq x y z
N MET A 1 48.25 -9.58 -72.90
CA MET A 1 49.15 -9.31 -71.75
C MET A 1 48.45 -9.77 -70.48
N PHE A 2 48.86 -10.92 -69.93
CA PHE A 2 48.29 -11.50 -68.71
C PHE A 2 49.04 -10.94 -67.50
N LEU A 3 48.31 -10.31 -66.58
CA LEU A 3 48.81 -9.93 -65.26
C LEU A 3 47.87 -10.49 -64.19
N THR A 4 48.39 -11.49 -63.51
CA THR A 4 47.99 -12.02 -62.21
C THR A 4 47.77 -10.93 -61.15
N ARG A 5 46.79 -11.11 -60.26
CA ARG A 5 46.95 -10.83 -58.82
C ARG A 5 45.80 -11.40 -57.96
N VAL A 6 46.19 -12.40 -57.17
CA VAL A 6 45.93 -12.62 -55.73
C VAL A 6 44.51 -12.99 -55.26
N PHE A 7 44.43 -14.23 -54.77
CA PHE A 7 43.45 -14.80 -53.87
C PHE A 7 43.18 -13.93 -52.64
N GLY A 8 41.91 -13.66 -52.36
CA GLY A 8 41.43 -13.19 -51.06
C GLY A 8 40.13 -13.91 -50.72
N ARG A 9 40.23 -14.95 -49.89
CA ARG A 9 39.09 -15.69 -49.33
C ARG A 9 38.43 -14.79 -48.28
N THR A 10 37.22 -14.29 -48.52
CA THR A 10 36.35 -13.81 -47.44
C THR A 10 35.39 -14.94 -47.08
N LEU A 11 35.63 -15.50 -45.90
CA LEU A 11 34.82 -16.54 -45.30
C LEU A 11 33.47 -15.97 -44.86
N PHE A 12 32.40 -16.69 -45.21
CA PHE A 12 31.13 -16.63 -44.52
C PHE A 12 31.36 -16.92 -43.03
N ALA A 13 30.92 -16.02 -42.15
CA ALA A 13 30.75 -16.30 -40.72
C ALA A 13 29.34 -15.82 -40.32
N ALA A 14 28.37 -16.72 -40.44
CA ALA A 14 27.07 -16.59 -39.80
C ALA A 14 27.25 -16.81 -38.30
N ALA A 15 27.28 -15.72 -37.54
CA ALA A 15 27.21 -15.76 -36.08
C ALA A 15 25.79 -15.40 -35.64
N LYS A 16 25.13 -16.46 -35.20
CA LYS A 16 23.86 -16.60 -34.49
C LYS A 16 23.51 -15.41 -33.58
N SER A 17 22.25 -15.03 -33.68
CA SER A 17 21.48 -14.21 -32.73
C SER A 17 21.72 -14.63 -31.28
N GLU A 18 22.09 -13.67 -30.42
CA GLU A 18 21.89 -13.74 -28.96
C GLU A 18 22.02 -12.32 -28.37
N ALA A 19 21.04 -11.46 -28.67
CA ALA A 19 20.84 -10.18 -27.98
C ALA A 19 19.68 -10.28 -26.96
N SER A 20 19.54 -11.44 -26.31
CA SER A 20 18.63 -11.68 -25.19
C SER A 20 19.42 -12.08 -23.94
N ALA A 21 20.43 -11.28 -23.61
CA ALA A 21 21.24 -11.46 -22.40
C ALA A 21 21.49 -10.14 -21.64
N ALA A 22 20.79 -9.06 -21.99
CA ALA A 22 20.90 -7.77 -21.29
C ALA A 22 19.80 -7.53 -20.23
N ALA A 23 18.95 -8.53 -19.95
CA ALA A 23 17.91 -8.47 -18.91
C ALA A 23 18.20 -9.40 -17.72
N ALA A 24 19.41 -9.95 -17.60
CA ALA A 24 19.77 -10.95 -16.59
C ALA A 24 20.83 -10.44 -15.59
N ALA A 25 20.90 -9.13 -15.35
CA ALA A 25 21.89 -8.53 -14.44
C ALA A 25 21.26 -7.51 -13.49
N SER A 26 20.35 -7.97 -12.61
CA SER A 26 20.18 -7.37 -11.27
C SER A 26 19.41 -8.32 -10.36
N SER A 27 19.96 -9.50 -10.09
CA SER A 27 19.47 -10.38 -9.02
C SER A 27 20.07 -9.98 -7.66
N THR A 28 20.13 -8.68 -7.39
CA THR A 28 20.34 -8.19 -6.04
C THR A 28 18.96 -7.82 -5.53
N THR A 29 18.49 -8.54 -4.52
CA THR A 29 17.20 -8.34 -3.82
C THR A 29 17.17 -7.02 -3.05
N TRP A 30 17.40 -5.92 -3.75
CA TRP A 30 17.18 -4.56 -3.28
C TRP A 30 15.84 -4.19 -3.88
N ARG A 31 14.76 -4.57 -3.17
CA ARG A 31 13.40 -4.16 -3.54
C ARG A 31 13.42 -2.64 -3.63
N ASN A 32 13.17 -2.10 -4.82
CA ASN A 32 13.18 -0.65 -5.00
C ASN A 32 12.00 -0.09 -4.22
N PRO A 33 12.21 0.79 -3.21
CA PRO A 33 11.11 1.32 -2.40
C PRO A 33 10.09 2.10 -3.25
N LEU A 34 10.48 2.58 -4.44
CA LEU A 34 9.58 3.27 -5.36
C LEU A 34 8.60 2.32 -6.08
N GLU A 35 8.92 1.03 -6.16
CA GLU A 35 8.07 0.02 -6.82
C GLU A 35 6.73 -0.13 -6.09
N GLU A 36 6.66 0.21 -4.79
CA GLU A 36 5.43 0.16 -3.99
C GLU A 36 4.36 1.19 -4.42
N PHE A 37 4.75 2.22 -5.19
CA PHE A 37 3.80 3.18 -5.74
C PHE A 37 3.15 2.71 -7.05
N PHE A 38 3.64 1.61 -7.64
CA PHE A 38 3.15 1.08 -8.90
C PHE A 38 2.53 -0.30 -8.67
N GLU A 39 1.53 -0.65 -9.48
CA GLU A 39 1.07 -2.03 -9.51
C GLU A 39 2.18 -2.89 -10.11
N ALA A 40 2.54 -3.98 -9.44
CA ALA A 40 3.52 -4.94 -9.94
C ALA A 40 3.18 -5.32 -11.38
N ASP A 41 4.17 -5.23 -12.28
CA ASP A 41 4.03 -5.36 -13.74
C ASP A 41 3.02 -6.44 -14.11
N ARG A 42 1.78 -6.01 -14.35
CA ARG A 42 0.69 -6.90 -14.66
C ARG A 42 0.66 -7.06 -16.16
N ASN A 43 0.84 -8.29 -16.64
CA ASN A 43 0.76 -8.58 -18.07
C ASN A 43 -0.66 -8.20 -18.56
N PRO A 44 -0.80 -7.27 -19.51
CA PRO A 44 -2.11 -6.89 -20.06
C PRO A 44 -2.82 -8.06 -20.76
N GLU A 45 -2.12 -9.16 -21.05
CA GLU A 45 -2.68 -10.39 -21.64
C GLU A 45 -3.40 -11.30 -20.63
N ASP A 46 -3.30 -11.04 -19.32
CA ASP A 46 -4.10 -11.77 -18.32
C ASP A 46 -5.56 -11.33 -18.39
N GLU A 47 -6.30 -11.97 -19.30
CA GLU A 47 -7.71 -11.76 -19.67
C GLU A 47 -8.71 -11.86 -18.49
N LYS A 48 -8.24 -12.22 -17.29
CA LYS A 48 -9.07 -12.31 -16.09
C LYS A 48 -9.29 -10.92 -15.49
N PRO A 49 -10.54 -10.42 -15.41
CA PRO A 49 -10.82 -9.18 -14.70
C PRO A 49 -10.42 -9.35 -13.24
N VAL A 50 -9.63 -8.41 -12.70
CA VAL A 50 -9.28 -8.44 -11.28
C VAL A 50 -10.51 -8.11 -10.48
N VAL A 51 -11.00 -9.12 -9.76
CA VAL A 51 -12.12 -8.96 -8.83
C VAL A 51 -11.57 -8.36 -7.55
N TYR A 52 -11.69 -7.03 -7.40
CA TYR A 52 -11.38 -6.38 -6.14
C TYR A 52 -12.44 -6.70 -5.10
N GLY A 53 -12.00 -7.16 -3.92
CA GLY A 53 -12.85 -7.57 -2.82
C GLY A 53 -13.71 -6.46 -2.20
N ARG A 54 -14.35 -6.82 -1.09
CA ARG A 54 -15.21 -5.95 -0.27
C ARG A 54 -14.36 -5.11 0.71
N SER A 55 -14.87 -3.94 1.11
CA SER A 55 -14.35 -3.17 2.25
C SER A 55 -14.55 -3.87 3.61
N TRP A 56 -13.61 -3.63 4.53
CA TRP A 56 -13.62 -4.16 5.91
C TRP A 56 -14.86 -3.74 6.69
N LYS A 57 -15.54 -4.67 7.38
CA LYS A 57 -16.68 -4.30 8.24
C LYS A 57 -16.23 -3.84 9.62
N ALA A 58 -16.97 -2.92 10.24
CA ALA A 58 -16.66 -2.46 11.60
C ALA A 58 -16.68 -3.61 12.63
N SER A 59 -17.62 -4.56 12.49
CA SER A 59 -17.69 -5.76 13.33
C SER A 59 -16.42 -6.61 13.30
N GLU A 60 -15.77 -6.72 12.14
CA GLU A 60 -14.53 -7.50 11.98
C GLU A 60 -13.33 -6.77 12.60
N LEU A 61 -13.30 -5.43 12.49
CA LEU A 61 -12.23 -4.58 13.03
C LEU A 61 -12.28 -4.48 14.56
N ARG A 62 -13.47 -4.55 15.17
CA ARG A 62 -13.63 -4.53 16.63
C ARG A 62 -12.98 -5.73 17.33
N LEU A 63 -12.83 -6.86 16.64
CA LEU A 63 -12.21 -8.07 17.18
C LEU A 63 -10.68 -8.08 17.08
N LYS A 64 -10.06 -7.05 16.50
CA LYS A 64 -8.61 -6.97 16.27
C LYS A 64 -7.87 -6.17 17.34
N SER A 65 -6.63 -6.57 17.60
CA SER A 65 -5.71 -5.84 18.48
C SER A 65 -5.34 -4.48 17.89
N TRP A 66 -4.80 -3.57 18.71
CA TRP A 66 -4.35 -2.26 18.24
C TRP A 66 -3.20 -2.35 17.24
N ASP A 67 -2.25 -3.26 17.45
CA ASP A 67 -1.09 -3.47 16.57
C ASP A 67 -1.51 -3.98 15.19
N ASP A 68 -2.43 -4.96 15.13
CA ASP A 68 -2.98 -5.44 13.86
C ASP A 68 -3.72 -4.32 13.10
N LEU A 69 -4.43 -3.46 13.83
CA LEU A 69 -5.18 -2.36 13.25
C LEU A 69 -4.24 -1.27 12.70
N GLN A 70 -3.14 -0.99 13.40
CA GLN A 70 -2.09 -0.09 12.92
C GLN A 70 -1.39 -0.64 11.68
N LYS A 71 -1.03 -1.93 11.68
CA LYS A 71 -0.45 -2.61 10.50
C LYS A 71 -1.40 -2.56 9.31
N LEU A 72 -2.68 -2.86 9.54
CA LEU A 72 -3.72 -2.78 8.52
C LEU A 72 -3.85 -1.36 7.96
N TRP A 73 -3.78 -0.34 8.81
CA TRP A 73 -3.79 1.05 8.36
C TRP A 73 -2.65 1.33 7.37
N TYR A 74 -1.42 0.91 7.66
CA TYR A 74 -0.29 1.12 6.75
C TYR A 74 -0.45 0.39 5.42
N VAL A 75 -0.99 -0.83 5.43
CA VAL A 75 -1.31 -1.56 4.19
C VAL A 75 -2.34 -0.78 3.35
N LEU A 76 -3.41 -0.29 3.97
CA LEU A 76 -4.41 0.54 3.28
C LEU A 76 -3.86 1.88 2.81
N LEU A 77 -2.92 2.47 3.54
CA LEU A 77 -2.27 3.72 3.17
C LEU A 77 -1.38 3.55 1.93
N LYS A 78 -0.57 2.48 1.90
CA LYS A 78 0.27 2.12 0.73
C LYS A 78 -0.58 1.90 -0.51
N GLU A 79 -1.66 1.13 -0.37
CA GLU A 79 -2.66 0.92 -1.41
C GLU A 79 -3.30 2.24 -1.89
N LYS A 80 -3.71 3.13 -0.96
CA LYS A 80 -4.27 4.45 -1.31
C LYS A 80 -3.26 5.27 -2.12
N ASN A 81 -1.99 5.30 -1.70
CA ASN A 81 -0.94 6.05 -2.37
C ASN A 81 -0.67 5.51 -3.78
N MET A 82 -0.56 4.18 -3.93
CA MET A 82 -0.42 3.53 -5.23
C MET A 82 -1.58 3.90 -6.19
N LEU A 83 -2.83 3.84 -5.71
CA LEU A 83 -4.00 4.19 -6.52
C LEU A 83 -4.04 5.68 -6.88
N MET A 84 -3.57 6.56 -6.00
CA MET A 84 -3.47 7.99 -6.30
C MET A 84 -2.42 8.25 -7.39
N THR A 85 -1.26 7.62 -7.31
CA THR A 85 -0.21 7.71 -8.34
C THR A 85 -0.74 7.26 -9.70
N GLN A 86 -1.38 6.08 -9.76
CA GLN A 86 -1.99 5.60 -11.01
C GLN A 86 -3.06 6.54 -11.55
N ARG A 87 -3.95 7.05 -10.69
CA ARG A 87 -4.99 7.99 -11.10
C ARG A 87 -4.39 9.24 -11.72
N GLN A 88 -3.34 9.79 -11.11
CA GLN A 88 -2.67 10.99 -11.61
C GLN A 88 -1.95 10.74 -12.93
N MET A 89 -1.25 9.60 -13.06
CA MET A 89 -0.58 9.22 -14.31
C MET A 89 -1.56 9.05 -15.46
N LEU A 90 -2.66 8.32 -15.24
CA LEU A 90 -3.69 8.11 -16.26
C LEU A 90 -4.38 9.43 -16.64
N HIS A 91 -4.64 10.29 -15.66
CA HIS A 91 -5.18 11.63 -15.92
C HIS A 91 -4.22 12.47 -16.79
N ALA A 92 -2.92 12.44 -16.52
CA ALA A 92 -1.91 13.13 -17.34
C ALA A 92 -1.80 12.56 -18.77
N GLN A 93 -2.12 11.28 -18.94
CA GLN A 93 -2.18 10.60 -20.24
C GLN A 93 -3.57 10.69 -20.90
N ASN A 94 -4.52 11.42 -20.32
CA ASN A 94 -5.92 11.49 -20.75
C ASN A 94 -6.64 10.13 -20.85
N LEU A 95 -6.18 9.14 -20.09
CA LEU A 95 -6.79 7.81 -20.01
C LEU A 95 -7.75 7.73 -18.82
N ARG A 96 -8.84 6.98 -18.99
CA ARG A 96 -9.83 6.76 -17.93
C ARG A 96 -9.33 5.68 -16.96
N PHE A 97 -9.53 5.91 -15.67
CA PHE A 97 -9.20 4.94 -14.64
C PHE A 97 -10.03 3.65 -14.79
N PRO A 98 -9.40 2.47 -14.92
CA PRO A 98 -10.12 1.22 -15.18
C PRO A 98 -11.14 0.84 -14.09
N ASN A 99 -10.81 1.03 -12.80
CA ASN A 99 -11.62 0.51 -11.68
C ASN A 99 -11.82 1.54 -10.54
N PRO A 100 -12.59 2.62 -10.77
CA PRO A 100 -12.68 3.76 -9.84
C PRO A 100 -13.35 3.40 -8.50
N GLU A 101 -14.03 2.26 -8.39
CA GLU A 101 -14.66 1.82 -7.14
C GLU A 101 -13.66 1.32 -6.08
N ARG A 102 -12.40 1.06 -6.45
CA ARG A 102 -11.38 0.57 -5.50
C ARG A 102 -11.00 1.61 -4.45
N LEU A 103 -10.74 2.85 -4.88
CA LEU A 103 -10.36 3.96 -3.99
C LEU A 103 -11.39 4.24 -2.88
N PRO A 104 -12.71 4.36 -3.15
CA PRO A 104 -13.70 4.56 -2.10
C PRO A 104 -13.83 3.35 -1.16
N LYS A 105 -13.55 2.11 -1.60
CA LYS A 105 -13.53 0.94 -0.69
C LYS A 105 -12.39 1.02 0.32
N VAL A 106 -11.21 1.48 -0.09
CA VAL A 106 -10.05 1.73 0.78
C VAL A 106 -10.37 2.84 1.78
N ARG A 107 -10.85 3.99 1.31
CA ARG A 107 -11.25 5.12 2.17
C ARG A 107 -12.32 4.73 3.20
N LYS A 108 -13.33 3.96 2.80
CA LYS A 108 -14.36 3.44 3.72
C LYS A 108 -13.77 2.54 4.81
N SER A 109 -12.78 1.71 4.47
CA SER A 109 -12.11 0.85 5.44
C SER A 109 -11.30 1.68 6.43
N MET A 110 -10.55 2.67 5.96
CA MET A 110 -9.79 3.61 6.82
C MET A 110 -10.71 4.38 7.77
N CYS A 111 -11.83 4.92 7.26
CA CYS A 111 -12.83 5.60 8.09
C CYS A 111 -13.39 4.71 9.21
N ARG A 112 -13.67 3.43 8.91
CA ARG A 112 -14.13 2.46 9.93
C ARG A 112 -13.06 2.15 10.98
N ILE A 113 -11.78 2.09 10.59
CA ILE A 113 -10.67 1.92 11.53
C ILE A 113 -10.63 3.10 12.51
N LYS A 114 -10.70 4.33 12.01
CA LYS A 114 -10.78 5.54 12.86
C LYS A 114 -11.96 5.47 13.81
N HIS A 115 -13.13 5.11 13.30
CA HIS A 115 -14.33 4.99 14.11
C HIS A 115 -14.17 4.00 15.26
N VAL A 116 -13.65 2.78 15.02
CA VAL A 116 -13.42 1.77 16.06
C VAL A 116 -12.38 2.24 17.08
N LEU A 117 -11.34 2.96 16.65
CA LEU A 117 -10.36 3.56 17.58
C LEU A 117 -10.98 4.64 18.45
N THR A 118 -11.84 5.49 17.89
CA THR A 118 -12.59 6.50 18.65
C THR A 118 -13.55 5.87 19.64
N GLU A 119 -14.31 4.83 19.23
CA GLU A 119 -15.19 4.06 20.13
C GLU A 119 -14.42 3.57 21.37
N ARG A 120 -13.27 2.91 21.17
CA ARG A 120 -12.42 2.40 22.26
C ARG A 120 -11.86 3.50 23.14
N ALA A 121 -11.42 4.60 22.54
CA ALA A 121 -10.89 5.75 23.30
C ALA A 121 -11.97 6.43 24.15
N MET A 122 -13.23 6.43 23.69
CA MET A 122 -14.37 6.95 24.45
C MET A 122 -14.73 6.02 25.62
N GLU A 123 -14.73 4.70 25.41
CA GLU A 123 -14.94 3.70 26.47
C GLU A 123 -13.86 3.83 27.57
N GLU A 124 -12.61 4.05 27.18
CA GLU A 124 -11.48 4.22 28.11
C GLU A 124 -11.44 5.58 28.80
N ALA A 125 -11.87 6.66 28.12
CA ALA A 125 -11.92 8.01 28.69
C ALA A 125 -13.03 8.19 29.75
N ASP A 126 -13.83 7.16 29.98
CA ASP A 126 -14.85 7.14 31.01
C ASP A 126 -14.51 6.29 32.27
N PRO A 127 -13.39 6.55 32.99
CA PRO A 127 -13.23 6.04 34.35
C PRO A 127 -14.20 6.72 35.33
N ARG A 128 -14.79 7.87 34.98
CA ARG A 128 -15.58 8.69 35.92
C ARG A 128 -17.07 8.36 35.96
N ARG A 129 -17.68 7.72 34.95
CA ARG A 129 -19.06 7.19 35.09
C ARG A 129 -19.15 5.96 35.96
N LEU A 130 -18.11 5.12 35.99
CA LEU A 130 -18.12 3.89 36.78
C LEU A 130 -17.76 4.12 38.25
N LEU A 131 -17.02 5.19 38.56
CA LEU A 131 -16.64 5.54 39.95
C LEU A 131 -17.79 6.11 40.81
N VAL A 132 -18.99 6.34 40.25
CA VAL A 132 -20.17 6.66 41.06
C VAL A 132 -20.79 5.39 41.68
N THR A 133 -20.44 4.20 41.18
CA THR A 133 -20.94 2.93 41.69
C THR A 133 -19.77 2.00 42.04
N SER A 134 -19.45 1.90 43.33
CA SER A 134 -18.65 0.83 43.94
C SER A 134 -17.10 0.89 43.83
N THR A 135 -16.53 1.45 44.91
CA THR A 135 -15.29 1.08 45.62
C THR A 135 -13.91 1.50 45.09
N PRO A 136 -12.97 1.85 46.02
CA PRO A 136 -11.62 2.31 45.71
C PRO A 136 -10.60 1.16 45.69
N PHE A 137 -9.42 1.45 45.13
CA PHE A 137 -8.14 0.73 45.26
C PHE A 137 -7.68 -0.08 44.03
N PHE A 138 -6.51 0.32 43.51
CA PHE A 138 -5.69 -0.27 42.43
C PHE A 138 -6.27 -0.26 41.00
N VAL A 139 -6.03 0.84 40.27
CA VAL A 139 -5.94 0.78 38.81
C VAL A 139 -4.46 0.60 38.46
N THR A 140 -4.14 -0.50 37.77
CA THR A 140 -2.79 -0.85 37.35
C THR A 140 -2.26 0.12 36.30
N GLN A 141 -1.01 0.56 36.48
CA GLN A 141 -0.28 1.50 35.62
C GLN A 141 -0.18 1.05 34.14
N SER A 142 -0.38 -0.24 33.84
CA SER A 142 -0.26 -0.82 32.49
C SER A 142 -1.35 -0.39 31.50
N VAL A 143 -2.51 0.09 31.98
CA VAL A 143 -3.61 0.52 31.09
C VAL A 143 -3.34 1.91 30.49
N ILE A 144 -2.64 2.76 31.24
CA ILE A 144 -2.39 4.17 30.89
C ILE A 144 -1.43 4.31 29.69
N ASP A 145 -0.44 3.42 29.55
CA ASP A 145 0.54 3.47 28.45
C ASP A 145 -0.07 3.13 27.08
N THR A 146 -0.99 2.17 27.02
CA THR A 146 -1.78 1.89 25.81
C THR A 146 -2.65 3.08 25.40
N SER A 147 -3.22 3.78 26.38
CA SER A 147 -4.12 4.94 26.17
C SER A 147 -3.42 6.14 25.53
N SER A 148 -2.15 6.37 25.91
CA SER A 148 -1.30 7.45 25.36
C SER A 148 -0.89 7.13 23.93
N SER A 149 -0.53 5.87 23.66
CA SER A 149 -0.21 5.38 22.31
C SER A 149 -1.41 5.49 21.35
N MET A 150 -2.63 5.16 21.81
CA MET A 150 -3.85 5.29 21.01
C MET A 150 -4.21 6.74 20.67
N ARG A 151 -4.17 7.66 21.64
CA ARG A 151 -4.44 9.09 21.40
C ARG A 151 -3.39 9.74 20.52
N SER A 152 -2.11 9.43 20.75
CA SER A 152 -1.00 9.90 19.92
C SER A 152 -1.15 9.42 18.47
N THR A 153 -1.46 8.13 18.25
CA THR A 153 -1.67 7.59 16.90
C THR A 153 -2.93 8.12 16.21
N MET A 154 -4.02 8.40 16.92
CA MET A 154 -5.18 9.07 16.32
C MET A 154 -4.84 10.48 15.82
N ASN A 155 -4.02 11.24 16.56
CA ASN A 155 -3.52 12.54 16.09
C ASN A 155 -2.64 12.38 14.85
N VAL A 156 -1.75 11.39 14.82
CA VAL A 156 -0.93 11.09 13.64
C VAL A 156 -1.81 10.69 12.44
N PHE A 157 -2.87 9.88 12.64
CA PHE A 157 -3.80 9.51 11.58
C PHE A 157 -4.67 10.66 11.07
N ASN A 158 -4.96 11.66 11.91
CA ASN A 158 -5.68 12.86 11.48
C ASN A 158 -4.75 13.80 10.72
N LEU A 159 -3.54 14.05 11.22
CA LEU A 159 -2.52 14.85 10.53
C LEU A 159 -2.12 14.27 9.16
N LEU A 160 -1.98 12.94 9.05
CA LEU A 160 -1.68 12.27 7.78
C LEU A 160 -2.83 12.28 6.78
N GLU A 161 -4.06 12.50 7.24
CA GLU A 161 -5.23 12.64 6.37
C GLU A 161 -5.41 14.09 5.91
N GLU A 162 -5.23 15.08 6.79
CA GLU A 162 -5.20 16.51 6.44
C GLU A 162 -4.12 16.79 5.38
N ALA A 163 -2.91 16.23 5.54
CA ALA A 163 -1.85 16.35 4.54
C ALA A 163 -2.16 15.69 3.18
N ASN A 164 -3.23 14.91 3.07
CA ASN A 164 -3.60 14.14 1.88
C ASN A 164 -4.95 14.56 1.26
N THR A 165 -5.69 15.47 1.89
CA THR A 165 -6.98 15.97 1.39
C THR A 165 -6.85 17.24 0.55
N ASP A 166 -5.70 17.91 0.59
CA ASP A 166 -5.47 19.22 -0.04
C ASP A 166 -4.89 19.15 -1.47
N THR A 167 -5.01 18.01 -2.17
CA THR A 167 -4.55 17.83 -3.57
C THR A 167 -5.55 17.04 -4.40
#